data_AF-A0A7S0FIZ3-F1
#
_entry.id   AF-A0A7S0FIZ3-F1
#
_cell.length_a   1.000
_cell.length_b   1.000
_cell.length_c   1.000
_cell.angle_alpha   90.00
_cell.angle_beta   90.00
_cell.angle_gamma   90.00
#
_symmetry.space_group_name_H-M   'P 1'
#
loop_
_entity.id
_entity.type
_entity.pdbx_description
1 polymer ?
#
loop_
_entity_poly.entity_id
_entity_poly.type
_entity_poly.pdbx_seq_one_letter_code
_entity_poly.pdbx_strand_id
1 'polypeptide(L)'
;MVIKNINSSNTTAYISTSTSANNKHDASSTSMADLMEMLTDYFANFDGSERAASDFQEAFRVAFHPDVVIEVSGGNHLDYDAAVECIQAACDKGGYADLVDISDNADGTATMVINNHIPVDGAPTDDVTNQVVYFQDGKVIRVRAKETDATQFGQMVANCQQCVVDKSKMESLLARYTAMINCFDGSADACAKAELIIDEIFSRDLAIYANKDGSQVFDFEGFKSFAAAFSREGSVAKIEDAKVVSNGIRVVI
;
A
#
# COMPACT_ATOMS: atom_id res chain seq x y z
N MET A 1 22.53 5.96 23.09
CA MET A 1 23.69 5.04 23.04
C MET A 1 23.23 3.83 22.24
N VAL A 2 23.81 3.35 21.13
CA VAL A 2 25.13 3.53 20.46
C VAL A 2 24.94 3.11 18.98
N ILE A 3 25.61 3.57 17.91
CA ILE A 3 26.56 4.69 17.65
C ILE A 3 26.43 5.09 16.14
N LYS A 4 27.15 6.10 15.61
CA LYS A 4 27.22 6.41 14.15
C LYS A 4 27.89 5.26 13.35
N ASN A 5 27.65 5.20 12.04
CA ASN A 5 28.70 4.76 11.12
C ASN A 5 28.93 5.78 9.99
N ILE A 6 30.20 6.12 9.78
CA ILE A 6 30.71 6.96 8.68
C ILE A 6 31.79 6.12 8.01
N ASN A 7 31.55 5.73 6.76
CA ASN A 7 32.53 5.38 5.72
C ASN A 7 31.68 5.25 4.44
N SER A 8 31.79 6.07 3.39
CA SER A 8 32.97 6.54 2.63
C SER A 8 33.77 5.41 1.97
N SER A 9 33.28 4.98 0.81
CA SER A 9 34.05 4.22 -0.18
C SER A 9 33.91 4.94 -1.53
N ASN A 10 34.99 5.59 -1.99
CA ASN A 10 35.04 6.15 -3.34
C ASN A 10 35.17 5.00 -4.35
N THR A 11 34.20 4.84 -5.24
CA THR A 11 34.37 3.96 -6.42
C THR A 11 34.58 4.82 -7.66
N THR A 12 35.84 4.91 -8.09
CA THR A 12 36.24 5.63 -9.29
C THR A 12 35.71 4.92 -10.54
N ALA A 13 34.78 5.55 -11.27
CA ALA A 13 34.32 5.04 -12.56
C ALA A 13 35.39 5.27 -13.65
N TYR A 14 35.82 4.19 -14.31
CA TYR A 14 36.67 4.27 -15.50
C TYR A 14 35.82 4.67 -16.71
N ILE A 15 35.99 5.90 -17.19
CA ILE A 15 35.40 6.34 -18.47
C ILE A 15 36.32 5.88 -19.61
N SER A 16 36.00 4.75 -20.22
CA SER A 16 36.57 4.37 -21.53
C SER A 16 35.83 5.10 -22.65
N THR A 17 36.37 6.23 -23.11
CA THR A 17 35.88 6.90 -24.32
C THR A 17 36.32 6.14 -25.58
N SER A 18 35.50 5.22 -26.07
CA SER A 18 35.62 4.69 -27.44
C SER A 18 34.80 5.55 -28.40
N THR A 19 35.47 6.50 -29.06
CA THR A 19 34.87 7.34 -30.10
C THR A 19 34.42 6.48 -31.29
N SER A 20 33.13 6.48 -31.60
CA SER A 20 32.59 5.95 -32.86
C SER A 20 31.57 6.89 -33.47
N ALA A 21 31.71 7.09 -34.77
CA ALA A 21 31.17 8.18 -35.55
C ALA A 21 29.64 8.33 -35.56
N ASN A 22 29.22 9.59 -35.78
CA ASN A 22 27.95 10.03 -36.32
C ASN A 22 27.11 8.94 -37.00
N ASN A 23 25.95 8.65 -36.42
CA ASN A 23 24.74 8.37 -37.19
C ASN A 23 23.57 9.14 -36.55
N LYS A 24 22.58 9.49 -37.36
CA LYS A 24 21.38 10.19 -36.91
C LYS A 24 20.71 9.39 -35.79
N HIS A 25 20.29 10.08 -34.72
CA HIS A 25 19.19 9.58 -33.92
C HIS A 25 17.90 9.70 -34.73
N ASP A 26 17.56 8.63 -35.45
CA ASP A 26 16.16 8.28 -35.58
C ASP A 26 15.65 7.94 -34.18
N ALA A 27 14.48 8.45 -33.80
CA ALA A 27 13.85 8.07 -32.54
C ALA A 27 13.47 6.58 -32.65
N SER A 28 14.14 5.73 -31.88
CA SER A 28 13.84 4.30 -31.82
C SER A 28 12.44 4.14 -31.24
N SER A 29 11.46 3.91 -32.11
CA SER A 29 10.12 3.51 -31.69
C SER A 29 10.20 2.15 -31.03
N THR A 30 10.02 2.09 -29.72
CA THR A 30 9.85 0.83 -28.97
C THR A 30 8.80 -0.03 -29.67
N SER A 31 9.10 -1.30 -29.91
CA SER A 31 8.15 -2.18 -30.61
C SER A 31 7.05 -2.65 -29.65
N MET A 32 5.90 -3.07 -30.20
CA MET A 32 4.81 -3.61 -29.36
C MET A 32 5.26 -4.85 -28.59
N ALA A 33 6.17 -5.66 -29.14
CA ALA A 33 6.75 -6.80 -28.44
C ALA A 33 7.52 -6.37 -27.18
N ASP A 34 8.39 -5.36 -27.29
CA ASP A 34 9.15 -4.84 -26.14
C ASP A 34 8.21 -4.22 -25.07
N LEU A 35 7.12 -3.57 -25.50
CA LEU A 35 6.09 -3.01 -24.60
C LEU A 35 5.29 -4.09 -23.86
N MET A 36 5.00 -5.21 -24.52
CA MET A 36 4.32 -6.36 -23.91
C MET A 36 5.24 -7.15 -22.98
N GLU A 37 6.53 -7.27 -23.31
CA GLU A 37 7.56 -7.85 -22.44
C GLU A 37 7.72 -7.01 -21.16
N MET A 38 7.84 -5.68 -21.29
CA MET A 38 7.86 -4.74 -20.15
C MET A 38 6.64 -4.88 -19.21
N LEU A 39 5.44 -5.12 -19.76
CA LEU A 39 4.25 -5.36 -18.95
C LEU A 39 4.25 -6.74 -18.29
N THR A 40 4.81 -7.76 -18.96
CA THR A 40 5.00 -9.09 -18.39
C THR A 40 5.98 -9.04 -17.20
N ASP A 41 7.10 -8.35 -17.37
CA ASP A 41 8.10 -8.10 -16.31
C ASP A 41 7.51 -7.29 -15.15
N TYR A 42 6.62 -6.33 -15.43
CA TYR A 42 5.89 -5.60 -14.39
C TYR A 42 5.00 -6.55 -13.56
N PHE A 43 4.17 -7.37 -14.22
CA PHE A 43 3.27 -8.30 -13.51
C PHE A 43 4.00 -9.41 -12.74
N ALA A 44 5.21 -9.79 -13.16
CA ALA A 44 6.04 -10.75 -12.43
C ALA A 44 6.43 -10.32 -10.98
N ASN A 45 6.23 -9.05 -10.61
CA ASN A 45 6.45 -8.56 -9.24
C ASN A 45 5.26 -8.79 -8.29
N PHE A 46 4.11 -9.24 -8.80
CA PHE A 46 2.89 -9.43 -8.02
C PHE A 46 2.68 -10.90 -7.64
N ASP A 47 3.65 -11.50 -6.96
CA ASP A 47 3.65 -12.91 -6.54
C ASP A 47 2.98 -13.18 -5.18
N GLY A 48 2.44 -12.14 -4.54
CA GLY A 48 1.85 -12.20 -3.20
C GLY A 48 2.86 -12.33 -2.06
N SER A 49 4.17 -12.21 -2.33
CA SER A 49 5.21 -12.21 -1.30
C SER A 49 5.28 -10.89 -0.53
N GLU A 50 5.90 -10.93 0.65
CA GLU A 50 6.22 -9.73 1.46
C GLU A 50 7.09 -8.69 0.71
N ARG A 51 7.69 -9.06 -0.43
CA ARG A 51 8.53 -8.18 -1.26
C ARG A 51 7.82 -7.57 -2.46
N ALA A 52 6.68 -8.11 -2.89
CA ALA A 52 5.87 -7.51 -3.95
C ALA A 52 5.60 -6.02 -3.65
N ALA A 53 5.30 -5.71 -2.39
CA ALA A 53 5.13 -4.37 -1.85
C ALA A 53 6.35 -3.43 -1.97
N SER A 54 7.60 -3.94 -1.95
CA SER A 54 8.80 -3.12 -2.16
C SER A 54 9.23 -3.02 -3.61
N ASP A 55 8.98 -4.07 -4.39
CA ASP A 55 9.59 -4.27 -5.69
C ASP A 55 8.70 -3.68 -6.82
N PHE A 56 7.37 -3.65 -6.64
CA PHE A 56 6.44 -3.14 -7.67
C PHE A 56 6.65 -1.65 -8.00
N GLN A 57 7.07 -0.80 -7.05
CA GLN A 57 7.13 0.66 -7.30
C GLN A 57 8.15 1.02 -8.38
N GLU A 58 9.28 0.31 -8.46
CA GLU A 58 10.28 0.54 -9.50
C GLU A 58 9.78 -0.02 -10.84
N ALA A 59 9.18 -1.20 -10.84
CA ALA A 59 8.56 -1.79 -12.03
C ALA A 59 7.44 -0.89 -12.59
N PHE A 60 6.60 -0.31 -11.72
CA PHE A 60 5.56 0.64 -12.10
C PHE A 60 6.16 1.92 -12.70
N ARG A 61 7.22 2.47 -12.08
CA ARG A 61 7.96 3.62 -12.61
C ARG A 61 8.58 3.35 -13.97
N VAL A 62 9.03 2.12 -14.25
CA VAL A 62 9.52 1.73 -15.58
C VAL A 62 8.36 1.66 -16.57
N ALA A 63 7.30 0.91 -16.26
CA ALA A 63 6.24 0.58 -17.21
C ALA A 63 5.20 1.70 -17.48
N PHE A 64 4.96 2.58 -16.51
CA PHE A 64 3.88 3.58 -16.57
C PHE A 64 4.42 5.02 -16.68
N HIS A 65 3.74 5.83 -17.49
CA HIS A 65 4.05 7.25 -17.67
C HIS A 65 3.60 8.06 -16.44
N PRO A 66 4.33 9.11 -16.00
CA PRO A 66 3.92 9.94 -14.87
C PRO A 66 2.52 10.57 -15.00
N ASP A 67 2.06 10.81 -16.23
CA ASP A 67 0.72 11.31 -16.54
C ASP A 67 -0.31 10.20 -16.81
N VAL A 68 -0.08 8.96 -16.36
CA VAL A 68 -0.99 7.83 -16.60
C VAL A 68 -2.36 8.07 -15.97
N VAL A 69 -3.41 7.67 -16.70
CA VAL A 69 -4.80 7.64 -16.20
C VAL A 69 -5.37 6.23 -16.28
N ILE A 70 -5.86 5.72 -15.15
CA ILE A 70 -6.64 4.47 -15.06
C ILE A 70 -8.13 4.84 -15.14
N GLU A 71 -8.73 4.66 -16.32
CA GLU A 71 -10.09 5.06 -16.64
C GLU A 71 -11.14 4.08 -16.10
N VAL A 72 -11.64 4.35 -14.89
CA VAL A 72 -12.84 3.70 -14.36
C VAL A 72 -14.12 4.33 -14.94
N SER A 73 -15.09 3.50 -15.30
CA SER A 73 -16.42 3.95 -15.75
C SER A 73 -17.16 4.68 -14.63
N GLY A 74 -17.74 5.85 -14.93
CA GLY A 74 -18.37 6.72 -13.93
C GLY A 74 -17.50 7.88 -13.43
N GLY A 75 -16.24 7.99 -13.88
CA GLY A 75 -15.39 9.18 -13.69
C GLY A 75 -14.44 9.13 -12.48
N ASN A 76 -14.44 8.04 -11.70
CA ASN A 76 -13.51 7.82 -10.59
C ASN A 76 -12.16 7.30 -11.11
N HIS A 77 -11.51 8.07 -11.97
CA HIS A 77 -10.22 7.70 -12.55
C HIS A 77 -9.10 7.77 -11.50
N LEU A 78 -8.08 6.90 -11.61
CA LEU A 78 -6.84 7.05 -10.83
C LEU A 78 -5.79 7.74 -11.70
N ASP A 79 -5.06 8.69 -11.12
CA ASP A 79 -3.78 9.17 -11.64
C ASP A 79 -2.63 8.27 -11.16
N TYR A 80 -1.39 8.61 -11.53
CA TYR A 80 -0.19 7.87 -11.16
C TYR A 80 -0.05 7.67 -9.64
N ASP A 81 -0.20 8.73 -8.85
CA ASP A 81 0.02 8.68 -7.40
C ASP A 81 -1.10 7.89 -6.70
N ALA A 82 -2.36 8.09 -7.11
CA ALA A 82 -3.50 7.32 -6.60
C ALA A 82 -3.41 5.83 -6.98
N ALA A 83 -2.92 5.50 -8.18
CA ALA A 83 -2.67 4.13 -8.60
C ALA A 83 -1.59 3.47 -7.74
N VAL A 84 -0.44 4.12 -7.53
CA VAL A 84 0.64 3.62 -6.68
C VAL A 84 0.17 3.43 -5.24
N GLU A 85 -0.60 4.36 -4.66
CA GLU A 85 -1.13 4.23 -3.30
C GLU A 85 -2.12 3.07 -3.16
N CYS A 86 -3.02 2.87 -4.14
CA CYS A 86 -3.97 1.76 -4.13
C CYS A 86 -3.26 0.39 -4.28
N ILE A 87 -2.30 0.29 -5.19
CA ILE A 87 -1.54 -0.93 -5.45
C ILE A 87 -0.67 -1.29 -4.23
N GLN A 88 0.05 -0.32 -3.66
CA GLN A 88 0.82 -0.51 -2.43
C GLN A 88 -0.06 -1.06 -1.31
N ALA A 89 -1.21 -0.43 -1.06
CA ALA A 89 -2.09 -0.81 0.03
C ALA A 89 -2.72 -2.20 -0.16
N ALA A 90 -2.92 -2.65 -1.42
CA ALA A 90 -3.34 -4.02 -1.71
C ALA A 90 -2.20 -5.02 -1.44
N CYS A 91 -0.98 -4.75 -1.92
CA CYS A 91 0.20 -5.60 -1.68
C CYS A 91 0.57 -5.69 -0.18
N ASP A 92 0.48 -4.59 0.57
CA ASP A 92 0.70 -4.54 2.03
C ASP A 92 -0.26 -5.45 2.82
N LYS A 93 -1.39 -5.85 2.21
CA LYS A 93 -2.39 -6.78 2.76
C LYS A 93 -2.30 -8.20 2.17
N GLY A 94 -1.28 -8.50 1.37
CA GLY A 94 -1.09 -9.78 0.69
C GLY A 94 -1.83 -9.93 -0.66
N GLY A 95 -2.24 -8.81 -1.26
CA GLY A 95 -2.85 -8.81 -2.59
C GLY A 95 -1.85 -9.06 -3.72
N TYR A 96 -2.31 -9.72 -4.77
CA TYR A 96 -1.50 -10.13 -5.92
C TYR A 96 -2.31 -10.12 -7.22
N ALA A 97 -1.64 -10.24 -8.37
CA ALA A 97 -2.27 -10.17 -9.69
C ALA A 97 -1.48 -10.98 -10.73
N ASP A 98 -2.13 -11.98 -11.32
CA ASP A 98 -1.53 -12.81 -12.38
C ASP A 98 -1.90 -12.26 -13.77
N LEU A 99 -0.90 -11.95 -14.59
CA LEU A 99 -1.11 -11.70 -16.03
C LEU A 99 -1.37 -13.04 -16.73
N VAL A 100 -2.63 -13.28 -17.10
CA VAL A 100 -3.09 -14.53 -17.74
C VAL A 100 -2.80 -14.52 -19.24
N ASP A 101 -2.99 -13.37 -19.89
CA ASP A 101 -2.75 -13.17 -21.32
C ASP A 101 -2.46 -11.70 -21.63
N ILE A 102 -1.69 -11.44 -22.69
CA ILE A 102 -1.51 -10.11 -23.27
C ILE A 102 -1.43 -10.21 -24.79
N SER A 103 -2.25 -9.41 -25.49
CA SER A 103 -2.39 -9.46 -26.95
C SER A 103 -2.31 -8.08 -27.59
N ASP A 104 -1.60 -7.98 -28.71
CA ASP A 104 -1.55 -6.79 -29.57
C ASP A 104 -2.87 -6.66 -30.34
N ASN A 105 -3.52 -5.49 -30.24
CA ASN A 105 -4.76 -5.19 -30.95
C ASN A 105 -4.52 -4.72 -32.40
N ALA A 106 -3.26 -4.57 -32.82
CA ALA A 106 -2.80 -4.06 -34.12
C ALA A 106 -3.23 -2.61 -34.45
N ASP A 107 -3.63 -1.84 -33.42
CA ASP A 107 -4.04 -0.43 -33.50
C ASP A 107 -3.15 0.51 -32.67
N GLY A 108 -2.06 -0.01 -32.08
CA GLY A 108 -1.19 0.71 -31.15
C GLY A 108 -1.59 0.55 -29.67
N THR A 109 -2.55 -0.32 -29.37
CA THR A 109 -2.92 -0.73 -28.00
C THR A 109 -2.70 -2.22 -27.78
N ALA A 110 -2.62 -2.64 -26.52
CA ALA A 110 -2.66 -4.05 -26.15
C ALA A 110 -3.84 -4.34 -25.21
N THR A 111 -4.34 -5.58 -25.22
CA THR A 111 -5.34 -6.06 -24.26
C THR A 111 -4.68 -7.05 -23.31
N MET A 112 -4.78 -6.78 -22.00
CA MET A 112 -4.35 -7.66 -20.91
C MET A 112 -5.54 -8.38 -20.30
N VAL A 113 -5.37 -9.66 -19.96
CA VAL A 113 -6.29 -10.43 -19.12
C VAL A 113 -5.57 -10.70 -17.79
N ILE A 114 -6.12 -10.20 -16.69
CA ILE A 114 -5.46 -10.24 -15.37
C ILE A 114 -6.39 -10.87 -14.36
N ASN A 115 -5.93 -11.90 -13.64
CA ASN A 115 -6.62 -12.44 -12.47
C ASN A 115 -6.17 -11.65 -11.23
N ASN A 116 -7.09 -10.93 -10.59
CA ASN A 116 -6.77 -10.07 -9.46
C ASN A 116 -7.21 -10.74 -8.15
N HIS A 117 -6.34 -10.72 -7.14
CA HIS A 117 -6.64 -11.21 -5.79
C HIS A 117 -6.49 -10.07 -4.80
N ILE A 118 -7.60 -9.39 -4.49
CA ILE A 118 -7.61 -8.19 -3.63
C ILE A 118 -8.12 -8.56 -2.22
N PRO A 119 -7.31 -8.38 -1.16
CA PRO A 119 -7.61 -8.85 0.19
C PRO A 119 -8.55 -7.88 0.93
N VAL A 120 -9.82 -7.85 0.49
CA VAL A 120 -10.92 -7.13 1.16
C VAL A 120 -12.12 -8.06 1.35
N ASP A 121 -12.83 -7.90 2.48
CA ASP A 121 -13.95 -8.75 2.83
C ASP A 121 -15.06 -8.70 1.77
N GLY A 122 -15.37 -9.86 1.18
CA GLY A 122 -16.38 -10.00 0.14
C GLY A 122 -15.91 -9.74 -1.29
N ALA A 123 -14.61 -9.50 -1.53
CA ALA A 123 -14.06 -9.55 -2.89
C ALA A 123 -14.08 -10.98 -3.47
N PRO A 124 -14.20 -11.15 -4.80
CA PRO A 124 -13.96 -12.43 -5.44
C PRO A 124 -12.49 -12.87 -5.27
N THR A 125 -12.25 -14.17 -5.11
CA THR A 125 -10.89 -14.74 -5.05
C THR A 125 -10.21 -14.83 -6.42
N ASP A 126 -10.96 -14.67 -7.50
CA ASP A 126 -10.51 -14.83 -8.88
C ASP A 126 -11.15 -13.73 -9.77
N ASP A 127 -10.86 -12.46 -9.47
CA ASP A 127 -11.46 -11.33 -10.17
C ASP A 127 -10.73 -11.05 -11.51
N VAL A 128 -11.11 -11.82 -12.54
CA VAL A 128 -10.50 -11.74 -13.88
C VAL A 128 -11.02 -10.54 -14.67
N THR A 129 -10.15 -9.60 -15.05
CA THR A 129 -10.50 -8.37 -15.78
C THR A 129 -9.80 -8.29 -17.14
N ASN A 130 -10.51 -7.83 -18.17
CA ASN A 130 -9.93 -7.45 -19.48
C ASN A 130 -9.65 -5.93 -19.52
N GLN A 131 -8.37 -5.57 -19.69
CA GLN A 131 -7.91 -4.18 -19.64
C GLN A 131 -7.20 -3.81 -20.95
N VAL A 132 -7.57 -2.69 -21.56
CA VAL A 132 -6.91 -2.13 -22.76
C VAL A 132 -5.92 -1.05 -22.33
N VAL A 133 -4.68 -1.18 -22.77
CA VAL A 133 -3.59 -0.24 -22.48
C VAL A 133 -3.16 0.55 -23.70
N TYR A 134 -2.90 1.83 -23.49
CA TYR A 134 -2.40 2.77 -24.50
C TYR A 134 -0.98 3.18 -24.15
N PHE A 135 -0.15 3.35 -25.17
CA PHE A 135 1.25 3.68 -24.99
C PHE A 135 1.59 5.11 -25.47
N GLN A 136 2.48 5.77 -24.73
CA GLN A 136 3.13 7.01 -25.11
C GLN A 136 4.59 6.97 -24.61
N ASP A 137 5.54 7.45 -25.41
CA ASP A 137 6.95 7.58 -25.04
C ASP A 137 7.58 6.29 -24.45
N GLY A 138 7.15 5.13 -24.97
CA GLY A 138 7.60 3.81 -24.55
C GLY A 138 6.96 3.26 -23.27
N LYS A 139 5.91 3.90 -22.75
CA LYS A 139 5.25 3.56 -21.48
C LYS A 139 3.73 3.55 -21.59
N VAL A 140 3.04 2.92 -20.64
CA VAL A 140 1.57 3.02 -20.52
C VAL A 140 1.16 4.42 -20.08
N ILE A 141 0.34 5.09 -20.90
CA ILE A 141 -0.27 6.41 -20.61
C ILE A 141 -1.74 6.30 -20.19
N ARG A 142 -2.39 5.17 -20.49
CA ARG A 142 -3.80 4.96 -20.13
C ARG A 142 -4.11 3.48 -20.00
N VAL A 143 -4.92 3.15 -19.00
CA VAL A 143 -5.54 1.84 -18.82
C VAL A 143 -7.05 2.05 -18.79
N ARG A 144 -7.82 1.22 -19.48
CA ARG A 144 -9.29 1.23 -19.38
C ARG A 144 -9.85 -0.19 -19.46
N ALA A 145 -11.05 -0.40 -18.94
CA ALA A 145 -11.75 -1.66 -19.17
C ALA A 145 -12.04 -1.89 -20.66
N LYS A 146 -12.05 -3.15 -21.09
CA LYS A 146 -12.82 -3.56 -22.28
C LYS A 146 -14.31 -3.27 -22.02
N GLU A 147 -15.07 -2.88 -23.04
CA GLU A 147 -16.47 -2.41 -22.84
C GLU A 147 -17.37 -3.42 -22.09
N THR A 148 -17.13 -4.72 -22.29
CA THR A 148 -17.84 -5.82 -21.61
C THR A 148 -17.54 -5.93 -20.11
N ASP A 149 -16.41 -5.37 -19.67
CA ASP A 149 -15.82 -5.59 -18.35
C ASP A 149 -15.86 -4.31 -17.48
N ALA A 150 -16.43 -3.22 -17.99
CA ALA A 150 -16.44 -1.90 -17.36
C ALA A 150 -16.89 -1.91 -15.89
N THR A 151 -17.93 -2.68 -15.57
CA THR A 151 -18.45 -2.83 -14.20
C THR A 151 -17.48 -3.61 -13.31
N GLN A 152 -16.89 -4.69 -13.82
CA GLN A 152 -16.01 -5.57 -13.05
C GLN A 152 -14.67 -4.89 -12.76
N PHE A 153 -14.06 -4.27 -13.78
CA PHE A 153 -12.86 -3.45 -13.61
C PHE A 153 -13.09 -2.29 -12.63
N GLY A 154 -14.25 -1.65 -12.67
CA GLY A 154 -14.61 -0.62 -11.70
C GLY A 154 -14.74 -1.14 -10.27
N GLN A 155 -15.27 -2.36 -10.09
CA GLN A 155 -15.33 -3.01 -8.78
C GLN A 155 -13.94 -3.40 -8.27
N MET A 156 -13.07 -3.93 -9.14
CA MET A 156 -11.67 -4.24 -8.81
C MET A 156 -10.93 -2.99 -8.32
N VAL A 157 -11.04 -1.86 -9.02
CA VAL A 157 -10.43 -0.60 -8.60
C VAL A 157 -11.04 -0.10 -7.28
N ALA A 158 -12.35 -0.18 -7.09
CA ALA A 158 -13.01 0.17 -5.83
C ALA A 158 -12.57 -0.73 -4.65
N ASN A 159 -12.23 -2.00 -4.91
CA ASN A 159 -11.67 -2.91 -3.91
C ASN A 159 -10.24 -2.50 -3.54
N CYS A 160 -9.39 -2.14 -4.51
CA CYS A 160 -8.05 -1.61 -4.25
C CYS A 160 -8.09 -0.29 -3.47
N GLN A 161 -9.04 0.59 -3.77
CA GLN A 161 -9.26 1.83 -2.99
C GLN A 161 -9.66 1.55 -1.53
N GLN A 162 -10.38 0.47 -1.24
CA GLN A 162 -10.68 0.03 0.13
C GLN A 162 -9.47 -0.56 0.85
N CYS A 163 -8.39 -0.92 0.13
CA CYS A 163 -7.14 -1.28 0.77
C CYS A 163 -6.47 -0.06 1.42
N VAL A 164 -6.57 1.12 0.81
CA VAL A 164 -5.93 2.36 1.27
C VAL A 164 -6.43 2.74 2.67
N VAL A 165 -5.48 2.95 3.58
CA VAL A 165 -5.78 3.39 4.94
C VAL A 165 -6.29 4.82 4.92
N ASP A 166 -7.52 5.03 5.41
CA ASP A 166 -8.08 6.36 5.60
C ASP A 166 -7.30 7.10 6.70
N LYS A 167 -6.33 7.91 6.26
CA LYS A 167 -5.46 8.72 7.12
C LYS A 167 -6.26 9.60 8.07
N SER A 168 -7.40 10.15 7.64
CA SER A 168 -8.24 11.01 8.48
C SER A 168 -8.90 10.22 9.63
N LYS A 169 -9.36 8.98 9.35
CA LYS A 169 -9.83 8.07 10.40
C LYS A 169 -8.72 7.64 11.34
N MET A 170 -7.51 7.38 10.83
CA MET A 170 -6.36 7.00 11.67
C MET A 170 -5.85 8.17 12.53
N GLU A 171 -5.85 9.40 12.03
CA GLU A 171 -5.53 10.59 12.82
C GLU A 171 -6.58 10.83 13.93
N SER A 172 -7.87 10.65 13.62
CA SER A 172 -8.95 10.69 14.61
C SER A 172 -8.79 9.60 15.68
N LEU A 173 -8.46 8.37 15.27
CA LEU A 173 -8.19 7.26 16.17
C LEU A 173 -6.95 7.52 17.05
N LEU A 174 -5.87 8.06 16.47
CA LEU A 174 -4.66 8.45 17.20
C LEU A 174 -4.95 9.52 18.24
N ALA A 175 -5.78 10.52 17.92
CA ALA A 175 -6.21 11.57 18.84
C ALA A 175 -7.05 10.99 20.00
N ARG A 176 -7.96 10.05 19.73
CA ARG A 176 -8.76 9.37 20.76
C ARG A 176 -7.90 8.47 21.66
N TYR A 177 -7.02 7.66 21.08
CA TYR A 177 -6.05 6.85 21.82
C TYR A 177 -5.15 7.73 22.69
N THR A 178 -4.70 8.87 22.16
CA THR A 178 -3.91 9.86 22.91
C THR A 178 -4.70 10.43 24.09
N ALA A 179 -5.98 10.77 23.90
CA ALA A 179 -6.85 11.23 24.98
C ALA A 179 -7.04 10.15 26.06
N MET A 180 -7.23 8.89 25.67
CA MET A 180 -7.31 7.75 26.60
C MET A 180 -6.04 7.60 27.45
N ILE A 181 -4.84 7.65 26.85
CA ILE A 181 -3.59 7.56 27.61
C ILE A 181 -3.43 8.74 28.58
N ASN A 182 -3.79 9.95 28.13
CA ASN A 182 -3.76 11.15 28.98
C ASN A 182 -4.78 11.14 30.13
N CYS A 183 -5.75 10.22 30.15
CA CYS A 183 -6.60 10.00 31.32
C CYS A 183 -5.87 9.34 32.48
N PHE A 184 -4.76 8.62 32.24
CA PHE A 184 -3.92 8.02 33.28
C PHE A 184 -2.90 9.03 33.83
N ASP A 185 -3.43 10.08 34.46
CA ASP A 185 -2.73 11.19 35.12
C ASP A 185 -2.29 10.89 36.57
N GLY A 186 -2.50 9.65 37.04
CA GLY A 186 -2.28 9.22 38.44
C GLY A 186 -3.43 9.51 39.39
N SER A 187 -4.56 10.04 38.91
CA SER A 187 -5.77 10.26 39.72
C SER A 187 -6.55 8.96 40.00
N ALA A 188 -7.31 8.97 41.09
CA ALA A 188 -8.16 7.84 41.49
C ALA A 188 -9.36 7.60 40.53
N ASP A 189 -9.71 8.59 39.71
CA ASP A 189 -10.77 8.52 38.68
C ASP A 189 -10.21 8.32 37.25
N ALA A 190 -8.90 8.17 37.09
CA ALA A 190 -8.22 7.97 35.80
C ALA A 190 -8.82 6.83 34.96
N CYS A 191 -9.05 5.65 35.56
CA CYS A 191 -9.67 4.54 34.84
C CYS A 191 -11.10 4.87 34.37
N ALA A 192 -11.91 5.57 35.18
CA ALA A 192 -13.28 5.91 34.82
C ALA A 192 -13.33 6.95 33.68
N LYS A 193 -12.36 7.87 33.60
CA LYS A 193 -12.17 8.77 32.46
C LYS A 193 -11.78 7.98 31.19
N ALA A 194 -10.83 7.05 31.32
CA ALA A 194 -10.33 6.26 30.20
C ALA A 194 -11.35 5.27 29.64
N GLU A 195 -12.17 4.65 30.51
CA GLU A 195 -13.11 3.58 30.17
C GLU A 195 -14.12 3.98 29.08
N LEU A 196 -14.62 5.22 29.12
CA LEU A 196 -15.51 5.76 28.08
C LEU A 196 -14.86 5.79 26.69
N ILE A 197 -13.54 5.97 26.63
CA ILE A 197 -12.77 6.00 25.37
C ILE A 197 -12.34 4.58 24.97
N ILE A 198 -12.02 3.71 25.94
CA ILE A 198 -11.73 2.29 25.71
C ILE A 198 -12.92 1.61 25.03
N ASP A 199 -14.14 1.82 25.56
CA ASP A 199 -15.38 1.28 25.01
C ASP A 199 -15.77 1.93 23.66
N GLU A 200 -15.20 3.09 23.30
CA GLU A 200 -15.40 3.76 22.00
C GLU A 200 -14.44 3.25 20.90
N ILE A 201 -13.15 3.04 21.23
CA ILE A 201 -12.11 2.83 20.20
C ILE A 201 -11.69 1.37 19.98
N PHE A 202 -12.06 0.44 20.87
CA PHE A 202 -11.68 -0.97 20.75
C PHE A 202 -12.88 -1.89 20.51
N SER A 203 -12.69 -2.87 19.62
CA SER A 203 -13.64 -3.99 19.47
C SER A 203 -13.66 -4.89 20.70
N ARG A 204 -14.76 -5.61 20.91
CA ARG A 204 -14.84 -6.67 21.91
C ARG A 204 -13.91 -7.85 21.61
N ASP A 205 -13.54 -8.02 20.34
CA ASP A 205 -12.58 -9.02 19.87
C ASP A 205 -11.11 -8.52 19.94
N LEU A 206 -10.83 -7.50 20.76
CA LEU A 206 -9.49 -6.96 20.96
C LEU A 206 -8.52 -8.03 21.47
N ALA A 207 -7.33 -8.11 20.84
CA ALA A 207 -6.18 -8.85 21.33
C ALA A 207 -4.98 -7.91 21.50
N ILE A 208 -4.48 -7.75 22.73
CA ILE A 208 -3.29 -6.95 23.04
C ILE A 208 -2.11 -7.87 23.34
N TYR A 209 -1.12 -7.85 22.46
CA TYR A 209 0.13 -8.58 22.61
C TYR A 209 1.13 -7.76 23.42
N ALA A 210 1.29 -8.08 24.71
CA ALA A 210 2.14 -7.32 25.63
C ALA A 210 3.63 -7.66 25.52
N ASN A 211 3.95 -8.88 25.06
CA ASN A 211 5.31 -9.34 24.83
C ASN A 211 5.64 -9.37 23.33
N LYS A 212 6.90 -9.10 23.00
CA LYS A 212 7.40 -9.04 21.61
C LYS A 212 7.36 -10.39 20.88
N ASP A 213 7.23 -11.50 21.60
CA ASP A 213 7.06 -12.85 21.08
C ASP A 213 5.57 -13.27 20.95
N GLY A 214 4.63 -12.39 21.29
CA GLY A 214 3.20 -12.66 21.28
C GLY A 214 2.70 -13.59 22.40
N SER A 215 3.57 -14.00 23.35
CA SER A 215 3.25 -15.00 24.38
C SER A 215 2.18 -14.57 25.38
N GLN A 216 1.99 -13.26 25.56
CA GLN A 216 1.03 -12.68 26.49
C GLN A 216 0.01 -11.86 25.72
N VAL A 217 -1.22 -12.39 25.64
CA VAL A 217 -2.37 -11.75 25.00
C VAL A 217 -3.37 -11.37 26.08
N PHE A 218 -3.76 -10.10 26.15
CA PHE A 218 -4.95 -9.67 26.87
C PHE A 218 -6.13 -9.53 25.91
N ASP A 219 -7.29 -10.03 26.31
CA ASP A 219 -8.55 -9.70 25.67
C ASP A 219 -9.07 -8.33 26.14
N PHE A 220 -10.21 -7.89 25.62
CA PHE A 220 -10.84 -6.61 25.98
C PHE A 220 -11.07 -6.43 27.49
N GLU A 221 -11.57 -7.46 28.18
CA GLU A 221 -11.86 -7.39 29.63
C GLU A 221 -10.57 -7.49 30.47
N GLY A 222 -9.57 -8.23 30.00
CA GLY A 222 -8.22 -8.25 30.55
C GLY A 222 -7.54 -6.89 30.45
N PHE A 223 -7.72 -6.17 29.34
CA PHE A 223 -7.23 -4.80 29.18
C PHE A 223 -7.94 -3.81 30.12
N LYS A 224 -9.27 -3.87 30.24
CA LYS A 224 -10.01 -3.05 31.22
C LYS A 224 -9.58 -3.35 32.66
N SER A 225 -9.32 -4.61 32.97
CA SER A 225 -8.78 -5.04 34.28
C SER A 225 -7.37 -4.48 34.53
N PHE A 226 -6.50 -4.47 33.52
CA PHE A 226 -5.17 -3.86 33.58
C PHE A 226 -5.26 -2.34 33.80
N ALA A 227 -6.09 -1.63 33.03
CA ALA A 227 -6.32 -0.19 33.21
C ALA A 227 -6.81 0.17 34.62
N ALA A 228 -7.72 -0.63 35.18
CA ALA A 228 -8.24 -0.46 36.53
C ALA A 228 -7.19 -0.76 37.62
N ALA A 229 -6.24 -1.66 37.37
CA ALA A 229 -5.11 -1.91 38.26
C ALA A 229 -4.09 -0.76 38.19
N PHE A 230 -3.69 -0.35 36.98
CA PHE A 230 -2.75 0.75 36.73
C PHE A 230 -3.19 2.06 37.40
N SER A 231 -4.46 2.44 37.23
CA SER A 231 -5.04 3.62 37.88
C SER A 231 -5.08 3.50 39.41
N ARG A 232 -5.34 2.30 39.96
CA ARG A 232 -5.40 2.07 41.42
C ARG A 232 -4.03 2.19 42.09
N GLU A 233 -2.97 1.86 41.37
CA GLU A 233 -1.58 2.05 41.83
C GLU A 233 -1.13 3.52 41.78
N GLY A 234 -1.94 4.42 41.22
CA GLY A 234 -1.57 5.83 41.00
C GLY A 234 -0.55 6.01 39.88
N SER A 235 -0.41 5.00 39.00
CA SER A 235 0.55 5.01 37.90
C SER A 235 0.16 6.04 36.84
N VAL A 236 1.17 6.70 36.27
CA VAL A 236 1.03 7.73 35.25
C VAL A 236 1.53 7.19 33.92
N ALA A 237 0.72 7.31 32.87
CA ALA A 237 1.13 7.00 31.50
C ALA A 237 1.50 8.29 30.77
N LYS A 238 2.55 8.28 29.94
CA LYS A 238 3.01 9.48 29.23
C LYS A 238 3.52 9.15 27.84
N ILE A 239 2.87 9.71 26.82
CA ILE A 239 3.29 9.53 25.43
C ILE A 239 4.64 10.20 25.16
N GLU A 240 5.57 9.45 24.57
CA GLU A 240 6.85 9.94 24.05
C GLU A 240 6.80 10.23 22.55
N ASP A 241 6.12 9.39 21.77
CA ASP A 241 5.98 9.48 20.31
C ASP A 241 4.62 8.90 19.90
N ALA A 242 3.96 9.52 18.91
CA ALA A 242 2.62 9.15 18.44
C ALA A 242 2.47 9.54 16.97
N LYS A 243 2.17 8.57 16.10
CA LYS A 243 1.98 8.79 14.66
C LYS A 243 1.12 7.73 13.99
N VAL A 244 0.50 8.10 12.88
CA VAL A 244 -0.06 7.17 11.89
C VAL A 244 1.08 6.51 11.11
N VAL A 245 0.92 5.23 10.80
CA VAL A 245 1.81 4.40 9.98
C VAL A 245 0.99 3.65 8.93
N SER A 246 1.63 3.03 7.92
CA SER A 246 0.93 2.38 6.80
C SER A 246 -0.08 1.30 7.21
N ASN A 247 0.11 0.66 8.36
CA ASN A 247 -0.76 -0.39 8.90
C ASN A 247 -1.52 0.01 10.18
N GLY A 248 -1.66 1.30 10.50
CA GLY A 248 -2.47 1.77 11.63
C GLY A 248 -1.83 2.92 12.41
N ILE A 249 -1.79 2.80 13.75
CA ILE A 249 -1.18 3.79 14.63
C ILE A 249 -0.01 3.19 15.42
N ARG A 250 1.02 4.01 15.65
CA ARG A 250 2.15 3.68 16.53
C ARG A 250 2.25 4.73 17.63
N VAL A 251 2.21 4.26 18.88
CA VAL A 251 2.36 5.08 20.09
C VAL A 251 3.46 4.48 20.97
N VAL A 252 4.26 5.34 21.58
CA VAL A 252 5.27 5.01 22.59
C VAL A 252 4.85 5.71 23.89
N ILE A 253 4.81 4.96 24.98
CA ILE A 253 4.28 5.32 26.31
C ILE A 253 5.32 4.90 27.37
#